data_AF-A0A7L2Q6Q5-F1
#
_entry.id   AF-A0A7L2Q6Q5-F1
#
_cell.length_a   1.000
_cell.length_b   1.000
_cell.length_c   1.000
_cell.angle_alpha   90.00
_cell.angle_beta   90.00
_cell.angle_gamma   90.00
#
_symmetry.space_group_name_H-M   'P 1'
#
loop_
_entity.id
_entity.type
_entity.pdbx_description
1 polymer ?
#
loop_
_entity_poly.entity_id
_entity_poly.type
_entity_poly.pdbx_seq_one_letter_code
_entity_poly.pdbx_strand_id
1 'polypeptide(L)'
;GICGSCAMNIAGGNTLACIKKIDGDLSKVTKIYPLPHMYVVKDLVPVSAGLPAARGHPGLGAGRGHKGPGGATRTMGGSSWPWSGRDGLYECILCACCSTSCPSYWWNGDKYLGPAVLMQ
;
A
#
# COMPACT_ATOMS: atom_id res chain seq x y z
N GLY A 1 -4.63 1.99 12.11
CA GLY A 1 -3.66 2.78 11.32
C GLY A 1 -4.15 2.83 9.90
N ILE A 2 -4.65 3.99 9.47
CA ILE A 2 -5.40 4.14 8.21
C ILE A 2 -4.62 4.90 7.12
N CYS A 3 -3.81 5.88 7.52
CA CYS A 3 -3.06 6.71 6.57
C CYS A 3 -1.78 6.05 6.03
N GLY A 4 -1.32 4.95 6.64
CA GLY A 4 -0.11 4.25 6.23
C GLY A 4 1.22 4.95 6.56
N SER A 5 1.23 6.14 7.16
CA SER A 5 2.43 6.97 7.32
C SER A 5 3.47 6.45 8.31
N CYS A 6 3.05 5.74 9.36
CA CYS A 6 3.92 5.24 10.43
C CYS A 6 4.44 3.82 10.17
N ALA A 7 4.67 3.49 8.90
CA ALA A 7 5.23 2.22 8.48
C ALA A 7 6.73 2.16 8.80
N MET A 8 7.15 1.15 9.55
CA MET A 8 8.54 0.93 9.94
C MET A 8 8.77 -0.54 10.29
N ASN A 9 10.03 -0.95 10.43
CA ASN A 9 10.36 -2.30 10.88
C ASN A 9 10.47 -2.32 12.41
N ILE A 10 9.61 -3.08 13.07
CA ILE A 10 9.56 -3.23 14.52
C ILE A 10 9.79 -4.69 14.87
N ALA A 11 10.82 -4.97 15.66
CA ALA A 11 11.21 -6.33 16.06
C ALA A 11 11.38 -7.31 14.88
N GLY A 12 11.90 -6.82 13.75
CA GLY A 12 12.15 -7.62 12.54
C GLY A 12 10.98 -7.68 11.56
N GLY A 13 9.78 -7.24 11.95
CA GLY A 13 8.60 -7.23 11.08
C GLY A 13 8.22 -5.82 10.60
N ASN A 14 7.91 -5.67 9.31
CA ASN A 14 7.35 -4.42 8.79
C ASN A 14 5.89 -4.28 9.26
N THR A 15 5.59 -3.21 9.98
CA THR A 15 4.26 -2.98 10.55
C THR A 15 3.99 -1.48 10.73
N LEU A 16 2.76 -1.16 11.11
CA LEU A 16 2.34 0.20 11.45
C LEU A 16 2.57 0.42 12.94
N ALA A 17 3.43 1.37 13.29
CA ALA A 17 3.76 1.66 14.69
C ALA A 17 2.53 2.02 15.52
N CYS A 18 1.58 2.77 14.96
CA CYS A 18 0.38 3.24 15.68
C CYS A 18 -0.57 2.13 16.15
N ILE A 19 -0.47 0.91 15.61
CA ILE A 19 -1.30 -0.24 16.00
C ILE A 19 -0.47 -1.39 16.55
N LYS A 20 0.85 -1.28 16.55
CA LYS A 20 1.73 -2.30 17.11
C LYS A 20 1.77 -2.11 18.62
N LYS A 21 1.16 -3.05 19.35
CA LYS A 21 1.24 -3.09 20.82
C LYS A 21 2.70 -3.27 21.25
N ILE A 22 3.12 -2.48 22.23
CA ILE A 22 4.43 -2.60 22.88
C ILE A 22 4.47 -3.93 23.64
N ASP A 23 5.60 -4.64 23.55
CA ASP A 23 5.81 -5.85 24.35
C ASP A 23 5.84 -5.50 25.84
N GLY A 24 5.08 -6.23 26.65
CA GLY A 24 5.04 -6.03 28.11
C GLY A 24 6.23 -6.65 28.83
N ASP A 25 7.01 -7.48 28.15
CA ASP A 25 8.21 -8.10 28.69
C ASP A 25 9.40 -7.13 28.66
N LEU A 26 9.69 -6.51 29.81
CA LEU A 26 10.78 -5.53 29.97
C LEU A 26 12.18 -6.14 29.79
N SER A 27 12.30 -7.48 29.77
CA SER A 27 13.57 -8.14 29.51
C SER A 27 13.95 -8.12 28.02
N LYS A 28 12.99 -7.87 27.13
CA LYS A 28 13.18 -7.88 25.68
C LYS A 28 13.36 -6.48 25.12
N VAL A 29 14.50 -6.28 24.45
CA VAL A 29 14.76 -5.03 23.72
C VAL A 29 14.05 -5.06 22.37
N THR A 30 13.09 -4.15 22.18
CA THR A 30 12.44 -3.95 20.88
C THR A 30 13.30 -3.06 19.99
N LYS A 31 13.81 -3.61 18.89
CA LYS A 31 14.56 -2.85 17.89
C LYS A 31 13.61 -2.23 16.87
N ILE A 32 13.82 -0.97 16.55
CA ILE A 32 13.05 -0.22 15.54
C ILE A 32 14.02 0.26 14.47
N TYR A 33 13.70 -0.06 13.22
CA TYR A 33 14.44 0.36 12.04
C TYR A 33 13.50 1.03 11.04
N PRO A 34 14.00 1.93 10.17
CA PRO A 34 13.22 2.40 9.03
C PRO A 34 12.84 1.21 8.13
N LEU A 35 11.88 1.44 7.22
CA LEU A 35 11.56 0.43 6.22
C LEU A 35 12.83 0.02 5.44
N PRO A 36 13.07 -1.28 5.27
CA PRO A 36 14.29 -1.78 4.65
C PRO A 36 14.34 -1.43 3.17
N HIS A 37 15.56 -1.29 2.66
CA HIS A 37 15.85 -1.04 1.25
C HIS A 37 15.15 0.23 0.69
N MET A 38 14.96 1.22 1.54
CA MET A 38 14.56 2.57 1.16
C MET A 38 15.66 3.56 1.53
N TYR A 39 15.79 4.63 0.74
CA TYR A 39 16.71 5.71 1.08
C TYR A 39 16.18 6.47 2.30
N VAL A 40 16.98 6.57 3.36
CA VAL A 40 16.58 7.21 4.62
C VAL A 40 16.95 8.68 4.57
N VAL A 41 15.97 9.56 4.75
CA VAL A 41 16.19 11.01 4.84
C VAL A 41 16.86 11.34 6.17
N LYS A 42 16.22 10.91 7.27
CA LYS A 42 16.72 11.07 8.64
C LYS A 42 15.99 10.09 9.58
N ASP A 43 16.70 9.55 10.55
CA ASP A 43 16.15 8.65 11.59
C ASP A 43 15.32 7.49 11.00
N LEU A 44 14.00 7.48 11.26
CA LEU A 44 13.06 6.46 10.80
C LEU A 44 12.25 6.90 9.58
N VAL A 45 12.62 8.01 8.93
CA VAL A 45 11.87 8.58 7.81
C VAL A 45 12.54 8.19 6.49
N PRO A 46 12.04 7.14 5.80
CA PRO A 46 12.46 6.84 4.44
C PRO A 46 11.82 7.82 3.45
N VAL A 47 12.49 8.04 2.32
CA VAL A 47 11.97 8.88 1.23
C VAL A 47 10.84 8.13 0.52
N SER A 48 9.63 8.70 0.51
CA SER A 48 8.45 8.08 -0.11
C SER A 48 8.50 8.05 -1.65
N ALA A 49 9.44 8.77 -2.27
CA ALA A 49 9.61 8.87 -3.72
C ALA A 49 9.98 7.54 -4.41
N GLY A 50 10.36 6.51 -3.64
CA GLY A 50 10.74 5.19 -4.15
C GLY A 50 9.58 4.23 -4.42
N LEU A 51 8.33 4.53 -4.02
CA LEU A 51 7.19 3.73 -4.46
C LEU A 51 6.74 4.24 -5.84
N PRO A 52 6.76 3.42 -6.90
CA PRO A 52 6.23 3.79 -8.19
C PRO A 52 4.69 3.82 -8.17
N ALA A 53 4.10 4.71 -7.36
CA ALA A 53 2.66 4.99 -7.30
C ALA A 53 2.13 5.64 -8.60
N ALA A 54 3.00 5.87 -9.60
CA ALA A 54 2.72 6.71 -10.76
C ALA A 54 2.85 6.01 -12.12
N ARG A 55 3.17 4.70 -12.19
CA ARG A 55 3.36 4.01 -13.50
C ARG A 55 2.10 3.33 -14.05
N GLY A 56 1.10 3.06 -13.22
CA GLY A 56 -0.23 2.62 -13.66
C GLY A 56 -1.23 3.74 -13.41
N HIS A 57 -1.99 4.15 -14.42
CA HIS A 57 -3.10 5.08 -14.24
C HIS A 57 -4.18 4.41 -13.36
N PRO A 58 -4.38 4.79 -12.08
CA PRO A 58 -5.40 4.18 -11.23
C PRO A 58 -6.81 4.72 -11.55
N GLY A 59 -6.93 5.53 -12.60
CA GLY A 59 -8.18 6.07 -13.06
C GLY A 59 -8.95 5.01 -13.83
N LEU A 60 -10.25 4.90 -13.57
CA LEU A 60 -11.13 4.14 -14.45
C LEU A 60 -11.03 4.72 -15.87
N GLY A 61 -10.50 3.93 -16.79
CA GLY A 61 -10.63 4.19 -18.22
C GLY A 61 -12.09 4.05 -18.62
N ALA A 62 -12.86 5.13 -18.54
CA ALA A 62 -14.21 5.16 -19.07
C ALA A 62 -14.11 5.10 -20.61
N GLY A 63 -14.16 3.88 -21.15
CA GLY A 63 -14.27 3.65 -22.59
C GLY A 63 -15.59 4.24 -23.09
N ARG A 64 -15.58 5.53 -23.47
CA ARG A 64 -16.73 6.36 -23.88
C ARG A 64 -17.77 6.50 -22.77
N GLY A 65 -18.08 7.74 -22.40
CA GLY A 65 -19.15 8.02 -21.44
C GLY A 65 -20.45 7.33 -21.85
N HIS A 66 -20.95 6.41 -21.03
CA HIS A 66 -22.25 5.78 -21.22
C HIS A 66 -23.35 6.83 -21.09
N LYS A 67 -23.67 7.54 -22.19
CA LYS A 67 -24.89 8.32 -22.30
C LYS A 67 -26.04 7.33 -22.50
N GLY A 68 -26.83 7.08 -21.45
CA GLY A 68 -28.11 6.39 -21.61
C GLY A 68 -29.10 7.23 -22.44
N PRO A 69 -30.12 6.61 -23.06
CA PRO A 69 -31.18 7.38 -23.70
C PRO A 69 -31.86 8.23 -22.61
N GLY A 70 -31.75 9.55 -22.71
CA GLY A 70 -32.38 10.50 -21.77
C GLY A 70 -31.44 11.29 -20.85
N GLY A 71 -30.11 11.18 -20.96
CA GLY A 71 -29.19 12.09 -20.24
C GLY A 71 -29.11 11.93 -18.73
N ALA A 72 -29.80 10.94 -18.14
CA ALA A 72 -29.64 10.57 -16.74
C ALA A 72 -28.36 9.74 -16.55
N THR A 73 -27.50 10.18 -15.64
CA THR A 73 -26.35 9.41 -15.15
C THR A 73 -26.88 8.14 -14.49
N ARG A 74 -26.83 7.00 -15.17
CA ARG A 74 -27.12 5.73 -14.50
C ARG A 74 -25.99 5.47 -13.51
N THR A 75 -26.30 5.37 -12.23
CA THR A 75 -25.45 4.58 -11.32
C THR A 75 -25.39 3.18 -11.94
N MET A 76 -24.19 2.72 -12.26
CA MET A 76 -23.98 1.33 -12.67
C MET A 76 -24.40 0.48 -11.47
N GLY A 77 -25.64 0.01 -11.48
CA GLY A 77 -26.17 -0.89 -10.46
C GLY A 77 -25.45 -2.22 -10.57
N GLY A 78 -24.30 -2.33 -9.90
CA GLY A 78 -23.60 -3.59 -9.75
C GLY A 78 -24.40 -4.46 -8.81
N SER A 79 -24.79 -5.66 -9.25
CA SER A 79 -25.25 -6.74 -8.37
C SER A 79 -24.25 -6.96 -7.22
N SER A 80 -24.63 -7.56 -6.09
CA SER A 80 -23.71 -7.78 -4.96
C SER A 80 -22.46 -8.59 -5.34
N TRP A 81 -22.60 -9.50 -6.30
CA TRP A 81 -21.56 -10.41 -6.80
C TRP A 81 -20.27 -9.75 -7.34
N PRO A 82 -20.32 -8.71 -8.21
CA PRO A 82 -19.14 -7.97 -8.66
C PRO A 82 -18.45 -7.06 -7.60
N TRP A 83 -18.96 -6.98 -6.36
CA TRP A 83 -18.28 -6.25 -5.28
C TRP A 83 -17.38 -7.17 -4.45
N SER A 84 -17.79 -8.42 -4.23
CA SER A 84 -17.03 -9.40 -3.43
C SER A 84 -15.63 -9.71 -3.97
N GLY A 85 -15.40 -9.55 -5.28
CA GLY A 85 -14.06 -9.70 -5.87
C GLY A 85 -13.15 -8.47 -5.72
N ARG A 86 -13.69 -7.33 -5.28
CA ARG A 86 -12.93 -6.09 -5.03
C ARG A 86 -12.60 -5.91 -3.56
N ASP A 87 -13.36 -6.55 -2.68
CA ASP A 87 -13.04 -6.64 -1.26
C ASP A 87 -11.66 -7.30 -1.08
N GLY A 88 -10.78 -6.64 -0.34
CA GLY A 88 -9.37 -6.97 -0.18
C GLY A 88 -8.41 -6.12 -1.02
N LEU A 89 -8.84 -5.55 -2.15
CA LEU A 89 -7.97 -4.77 -3.07
C LEU A 89 -7.92 -3.27 -2.73
N TYR A 90 -9.09 -2.64 -2.49
CA TYR A 90 -9.19 -1.19 -2.27
C TYR A 90 -8.81 -0.76 -0.85
N GLU A 91 -8.71 -1.70 0.08
CA GLU A 91 -8.30 -1.50 1.46
C GLU A 91 -6.80 -1.23 1.59
N CYS A 92 -6.04 -1.32 0.48
CA CYS A 92 -4.64 -0.97 0.43
C CYS A 92 -4.45 0.53 0.77
N ILE A 93 -3.84 0.79 1.93
CA ILE A 93 -3.53 2.14 2.42
C ILE A 93 -2.18 2.70 1.94
N LEU A 94 -1.54 2.03 0.97
CA LEU A 94 -0.26 2.44 0.38
C LEU A 94 0.86 2.69 1.41
N CYS A 95 0.96 1.85 2.44
CA CYS A 95 1.96 1.97 3.51
C CYS A 95 3.36 1.42 3.17
N ALA A 96 3.57 0.88 1.98
CA ALA A 96 4.83 0.28 1.50
C ALA A 96 5.34 -0.98 2.24
N CYS A 97 4.76 -1.38 3.38
CA CYS A 97 5.23 -2.52 4.17
C CYS A 97 5.39 -3.81 3.36
N CYS A 98 4.48 -4.11 2.44
CA CYS A 98 4.54 -5.32 1.60
C CYS A 98 5.69 -5.25 0.58
N SER A 99 5.89 -4.11 -0.08
CA SER A 99 7.00 -3.92 -1.02
C SER A 99 8.34 -4.00 -0.32
N THR A 100 8.47 -3.36 0.84
CA THR A 100 9.71 -3.38 1.60
C THR A 100 9.91 -4.70 2.36
N SER A 101 8.93 -5.60 2.45
CA SER A 101 9.16 -6.95 2.96
C SER A 101 9.68 -7.91 1.89
N CYS A 102 9.57 -7.55 0.61
CA CYS A 102 9.88 -8.44 -0.51
C CYS A 102 11.36 -8.31 -0.94
N PRO A 103 12.18 -9.37 -0.82
CA PRO A 103 13.57 -9.33 -1.27
C PRO A 103 13.70 -9.09 -2.78
N SER A 104 12.73 -9.55 -3.58
CA SER A 104 12.73 -9.27 -5.03
C SER A 104 12.58 -7.78 -5.34
N TYR A 105 11.84 -7.04 -4.50
CA TYR A 105 11.73 -5.59 -4.59
C TYR A 105 13.00 -4.88 -4.12
N TRP A 106 13.75 -5.48 -3.19
CA TRP A 106 15.04 -4.96 -2.80
C TRP A 106 16.02 -5.04 -3.97
N TRP A 107 16.19 -6.23 -4.54
CA TRP A 107 17.20 -6.43 -5.58
C TRP A 107 16.86 -5.78 -6.93
N ASN A 108 15.58 -5.67 -7.27
CA ASN A 108 15.13 -5.20 -8.59
C ASN A 108 14.01 -4.15 -8.50
N GLY A 109 14.04 -3.23 -7.54
CA GLY A 109 12.98 -2.21 -7.37
C GLY A 109 12.80 -1.26 -8.56
N ASP A 110 13.80 -1.17 -9.44
CA ASP A 110 13.76 -0.44 -10.70
C ASP A 110 12.82 -1.10 -11.73
N LYS A 111 12.85 -2.44 -11.81
CA LYS A 111 12.10 -3.27 -12.78
C LYS A 111 10.84 -3.90 -12.19
N TYR A 112 10.93 -4.42 -10.97
CA TYR A 112 9.83 -5.04 -10.26
C TYR A 112 9.02 -3.96 -9.53
N LEU A 113 7.78 -3.74 -9.98
CA LEU A 113 6.90 -2.70 -9.46
C LEU A 113 6.53 -2.88 -7.97
N GLY A 114 6.63 -4.11 -7.46
CA GLY A 114 6.30 -4.43 -6.09
C GLY A 114 4.85 -4.89 -5.89
N PRO A 115 4.57 -5.63 -4.81
CA PRO A 115 3.26 -6.21 -4.52
C PRO A 115 2.16 -5.14 -4.36
N ALA A 116 2.48 -3.99 -3.75
CA ALA A 116 1.49 -2.91 -3.56
C ALA A 116 0.94 -2.36 -4.88
N VAL A 117 1.80 -2.25 -5.91
CA VAL A 117 1.45 -1.69 -7.21
C VAL A 117 0.77 -2.75 -8.10
N LEU A 118 1.18 -4.01 -7.99
CA LEU A 118 0.56 -5.12 -8.74
C LEU A 118 -0.85 -5.49 -8.27
N MET A 119 -1.25 -5.01 -7.10
CA MET A 119 -2.55 -5.25 -6.49
C MET A 119 -3.62 -4.24 -6.96
N GLN A 120 -3.24 -3.19 -7.69
CA GLN A 120 -4.15 -2.10 -8.11
C GLN A 120 -4.98 -2.42 -9.35
#